data_AF-A0AAW9IX58-F1
#
_entry.id   AF-A0AAW9IX58-F1
#
_cell.length_a   1.000
_cell.length_b   1.000
_cell.length_c   1.000
_cell.angle_alpha   90.00
_cell.angle_beta   90.00
_cell.angle_gamma   90.00
#
_symmetry.space_group_name_H-M   'P 1'
#
loop_
_entity.id
_entity.type
_entity.pdbx_description
1 polymer ?
#
loop_
_entity_poly.entity_id
_entity_poly.type
_entity_poly.pdbx_seq_one_letter_code
_entity_poly.pdbx_strand_id
1 'polypeptide(L)'
;TLMYLLANELKSNNKVLVSTTTRIYAPNKEEVDYMAIGKDNYNNIKELNSNGIYAYGTFINDENKLIGISKEDLNICINDFPYIIVEADGSKKKSIKGWNETEPVICDKTDITIGIMSFKSLGMIINDENVHRVTEFNKLTDSYLGEIIGIKHFIRVIFGENGLF
;
A
#
# COMPACT_ATOMS: atom_id res chain seq x y z
N THR A 1 -7.15 -6.62 -4.79
CA THR A 1 -5.68 -6.44 -4.74
C THR A 1 -5.07 -7.56 -3.89
N LEU A 2 -3.73 -7.73 -3.83
CA LEU A 2 -3.13 -8.73 -2.94
C LEU A 2 -3.57 -8.55 -1.48
N MET A 3 -3.66 -7.29 -1.02
CA MET A 3 -4.15 -6.94 0.32
C MET A 3 -5.51 -7.58 0.65
N TYR A 4 -6.52 -7.39 -0.21
CA TYR A 4 -7.85 -7.97 0.03
C TYR A 4 -7.88 -9.50 -0.13
N LEU A 5 -7.04 -10.07 -0.99
CA LEU A 5 -6.91 -11.53 -1.09
C LEU A 5 -6.37 -12.11 0.22
N LEU A 6 -5.28 -11.56 0.75
CA LEU A 6 -4.72 -11.97 2.04
C LEU A 6 -5.73 -11.76 3.18
N ALA A 7 -6.44 -10.63 3.19
CA ALA A 7 -7.46 -10.37 4.20
C ALA A 7 -8.58 -11.41 4.14
N ASN A 8 -9.00 -11.82 2.94
CA ASN A 8 -10.05 -12.81 2.76
C ASN A 8 -9.61 -14.22 3.20
N GLU A 9 -8.35 -14.60 2.99
CA GLU A 9 -7.79 -15.86 3.50
C GLU A 9 -7.73 -15.89 5.04
N LEU A 10 -7.50 -14.73 5.68
CA LEU A 10 -7.35 -14.63 7.12
C LEU A 10 -8.68 -14.46 7.87
N LYS A 11 -9.74 -13.99 7.21
CA LYS A 11 -10.96 -13.53 7.90
C LYS A 11 -11.80 -14.61 8.55
N SER A 12 -11.70 -15.89 8.17
CA SER A 12 -12.64 -16.92 8.62
C SER A 12 -12.74 -17.04 10.15
N ASN A 13 -11.62 -16.86 10.84
CA ASN A 13 -11.54 -16.97 12.30
C ASN A 13 -10.98 -15.70 12.97
N ASN A 14 -10.84 -14.59 12.21
CA ASN A 14 -10.14 -13.42 12.70
C ASN A 14 -10.82 -12.12 12.27
N LYS A 15 -10.61 -11.08 13.09
CA LYS A 15 -10.77 -9.69 12.67
C LYS A 15 -9.53 -9.26 11.91
N VAL A 16 -9.68 -8.88 10.65
CA VAL A 16 -8.56 -8.42 9.81
C VAL A 16 -8.77 -6.96 9.48
N LEU A 17 -7.87 -6.10 9.94
CA LEU A 17 -7.88 -4.68 9.60
C LEU A 17 -7.11 -4.47 8.29
N VAL A 18 -7.72 -3.74 7.36
CA VAL A 18 -7.06 -3.22 6.16
C VAL A 18 -7.01 -1.69 6.22
N SER A 19 -5.86 -1.13 5.88
CA SER A 19 -5.65 0.31 5.84
C SER A 19 -4.53 0.68 4.87
N THR A 20 -4.12 1.94 4.86
CA THR A 20 -3.00 2.47 4.08
C THR A 20 -2.26 3.52 4.90
N THR A 21 -0.97 3.72 4.66
CA THR A 21 -0.23 4.90 5.16
C THR A 21 -0.27 6.08 4.18
N THR A 22 -0.78 5.84 2.96
CA THR A 22 -0.94 6.85 1.93
C THR A 22 -2.42 7.05 1.61
N ARG A 23 -2.88 6.51 0.48
CA ARG A 23 -4.28 6.52 0.04
C ARG A 23 -4.54 5.36 -0.91
N ILE A 24 -5.65 4.68 -0.69
CA ILE A 24 -6.17 3.64 -1.57
C ILE A 24 -7.55 4.04 -2.07
N TYR A 25 -8.05 3.39 -3.12
CA TYR A 25 -9.47 3.54 -3.44
C TYR A 25 -10.30 3.08 -2.26
N ALA A 26 -11.38 3.81 -1.97
CA ALA A 26 -12.30 3.42 -0.92
C ALA A 26 -12.82 2.00 -1.20
N PRO A 27 -12.69 1.07 -0.23
CA PRO A 27 -13.15 -0.29 -0.44
C PRO A 27 -14.66 -0.31 -0.66
N ASN A 28 -15.10 -1.23 -1.51
CA ASN A 28 -16.53 -1.51 -1.69
C ASN A 28 -17.02 -2.62 -0.75
N LYS A 29 -18.33 -2.88 -0.73
CA LYS A 29 -18.97 -3.87 0.15
C LYS A 29 -18.60 -5.33 -0.15
N GLU A 30 -18.04 -5.62 -1.32
CA GLU A 30 -17.52 -6.95 -1.66
C GLU A 30 -16.09 -7.15 -1.15
N GLU A 31 -15.35 -6.05 -0.93
CA GLU A 31 -13.96 -6.08 -0.45
C GLU A 31 -13.86 -6.10 1.08
N VAL A 32 -14.80 -5.45 1.78
CA VAL A 32 -14.77 -5.32 3.25
C VAL A 32 -16.16 -5.49 3.87
N ASP A 33 -16.20 -6.12 5.04
CA ASP A 33 -17.44 -6.41 5.78
C ASP A 33 -17.85 -5.20 6.65
N TYR A 34 -16.86 -4.49 7.19
CA TYR A 34 -17.06 -3.33 8.07
C TYR A 34 -16.13 -2.18 7.69
N MET A 35 -16.56 -0.94 7.90
CA MET A 35 -15.74 0.24 7.62
C MET A 35 -15.97 1.35 8.65
N ALA A 36 -14.87 1.91 9.17
CA ALA A 36 -14.87 3.13 9.95
C ALA A 36 -14.07 4.22 9.25
N ILE A 37 -14.58 5.46 9.30
CA ILE A 37 -13.94 6.63 8.72
C ILE A 37 -13.85 7.72 9.78
N GLY A 38 -12.66 8.20 10.05
CA GLY A 38 -12.39 9.20 11.08
C GLY A 38 -12.24 8.61 12.48
N LYS A 39 -11.44 9.28 13.33
CA LYS A 39 -11.11 8.82 14.69
C LYS A 39 -12.34 8.53 15.53
N ASP A 40 -13.35 9.39 15.48
CA ASP A 40 -14.55 9.26 16.31
C ASP A 40 -15.36 7.98 15.99
N ASN A 41 -15.19 7.42 14.80
CA ASN A 41 -15.89 6.22 14.36
C ASN A 41 -15.07 4.93 14.56
N TYR A 42 -13.83 5.01 15.03
CA TYR A 42 -12.99 3.83 15.23
C TYR A 42 -13.61 2.84 16.24
N ASN A 43 -14.22 3.36 17.31
CA ASN A 43 -14.87 2.52 18.32
C ASN A 43 -15.99 1.63 17.73
N ASN A 44 -16.66 2.09 16.66
CA ASN A 44 -17.72 1.35 15.98
C ASN A 44 -17.22 0.03 15.37
N ILE A 45 -15.94 -0.07 15.01
CA ILE A 45 -15.33 -1.30 14.49
C ILE A 45 -14.52 -2.06 15.55
N LYS A 46 -13.94 -1.33 16.50
CA LYS A 46 -13.17 -1.90 17.60
C LYS A 46 -14.03 -2.85 18.44
N GLU A 47 -15.23 -2.42 18.81
CA GLU A 47 -16.10 -3.15 19.74
C GLU A 47 -16.83 -4.34 19.11
N LEU A 48 -16.79 -4.47 17.78
CA LEU A 48 -17.39 -5.60 17.08
C LEU A 48 -16.58 -6.88 17.34
N ASN A 49 -17.28 -7.95 17.69
CA ASN A 49 -16.70 -9.29 17.93
C ASN A 49 -16.84 -10.23 16.73
N SER A 50 -17.37 -9.75 15.60
CA SER A 50 -17.53 -10.54 14.39
C SER A 50 -16.18 -10.79 13.73
N ASN A 51 -15.99 -11.99 13.17
CA ASN A 51 -14.90 -12.22 12.23
C ASN A 51 -15.21 -11.52 10.91
N GLY A 52 -14.18 -11.05 10.21
CA GLY A 52 -14.37 -10.30 8.96
C GLY A 52 -13.23 -9.36 8.62
N ILE A 53 -13.39 -8.68 7.49
CA ILE A 53 -12.48 -7.66 7.00
C ILE A 53 -13.02 -6.28 7.39
N TYR A 54 -12.18 -5.51 8.05
CA TYR A 54 -12.47 -4.17 8.56
C TYR A 54 -11.61 -3.16 7.81
N ALA A 55 -12.21 -2.11 7.26
CA ALA A 55 -11.47 -0.97 6.74
C ALA A 55 -11.43 0.19 7.74
N TYR A 56 -10.27 0.81 7.91
CA TYR A 56 -10.14 2.03 8.69
C TYR A 56 -9.27 3.07 7.99
N GLY A 57 -9.76 4.31 7.92
CA GLY A 57 -9.06 5.46 7.35
C GLY A 57 -9.53 6.77 7.97
N THR A 58 -8.81 7.86 7.68
CA THR A 58 -9.11 9.18 8.27
C THR A 58 -10.33 9.82 7.63
N PHE A 59 -10.39 9.84 6.29
CA PHE A 59 -11.52 10.34 5.51
C PHE A 59 -11.51 9.73 4.10
N ILE A 60 -12.61 9.88 3.36
CA ILE A 60 -12.65 9.63 1.92
C ILE A 60 -12.62 10.98 1.21
N ASN A 61 -11.70 11.15 0.26
CA ASN A 61 -11.58 12.39 -0.51
C ASN A 61 -12.50 12.39 -1.75
N ASP A 62 -12.53 13.51 -2.48
CA ASP A 62 -13.37 13.69 -3.68
C ASP A 62 -13.02 12.74 -4.85
N GLU A 63 -11.83 12.12 -4.83
CA GLU A 63 -11.42 11.10 -5.81
C GLU A 63 -11.87 9.68 -5.41
N ASN A 64 -12.74 9.56 -4.39
CA ASN A 64 -13.15 8.29 -3.79
C ASN A 64 -11.96 7.46 -3.28
N LYS A 65 -10.99 8.12 -2.65
CA LYS A 65 -9.85 7.47 -2.00
C LYS A 65 -9.95 7.56 -0.49
N LEU A 66 -9.83 6.40 0.16
CA LEU A 66 -9.61 6.31 1.59
C LEU A 66 -8.21 6.82 1.90
N ILE A 67 -8.15 7.86 2.72
CA ILE A 67 -6.89 8.41 3.22
C ILE A 67 -6.45 7.60 4.44
N GLY A 68 -5.17 7.27 4.46
CA GLY A 68 -4.54 6.49 5.51
C GLY A 68 -4.67 7.09 6.90
N ILE A 69 -4.30 6.28 7.89
CA ILE A 69 -4.22 6.70 9.30
C ILE A 69 -2.76 6.93 9.69
N SER A 70 -2.54 7.66 10.80
CA SER A 70 -1.18 7.95 11.25
C SER A 70 -0.51 6.71 11.86
N LYS A 71 0.82 6.76 12.05
CA LYS A 71 1.57 5.71 12.75
C LYS A 71 1.05 5.51 14.18
N GLU A 72 0.65 6.58 14.85
CA GLU A 72 0.07 6.55 16.19
C GLU A 72 -1.30 5.82 16.21
N ASP A 73 -2.13 6.05 15.20
CA ASP A 73 -3.43 5.38 15.10
C ASP A 73 -3.27 3.89 14.76
N LEU A 74 -2.32 3.54 13.89
CA LEU A 74 -1.95 2.14 13.66
C LEU A 74 -1.50 1.46 14.96
N ASN A 75 -0.71 2.16 15.79
CA ASN A 75 -0.25 1.64 17.07
C ASN A 75 -1.40 1.31 18.04
N ILE A 76 -2.50 2.06 17.99
CA ILE A 76 -3.71 1.77 18.77
C ILE A 76 -4.37 0.51 18.22
N CYS A 77 -4.49 0.40 16.89
CA CYS A 77 -5.15 -0.72 16.23
C CYS A 77 -4.50 -2.08 16.50
N ILE A 78 -3.19 -2.14 16.69
CA ILE A 78 -2.43 -3.38 16.94
C ILE A 78 -2.95 -4.16 18.15
N ASN A 79 -3.53 -3.49 19.15
CA ASN A 79 -4.08 -4.18 20.31
C ASN A 79 -5.50 -4.73 20.09
N ASP A 80 -6.20 -4.23 19.07
CA ASP A 80 -7.62 -4.51 18.83
C ASP A 80 -7.83 -5.52 17.69
N PHE A 81 -6.82 -5.71 16.83
CA PHE A 81 -6.89 -6.58 15.65
C PHE A 81 -5.71 -7.56 15.60
N PRO A 82 -5.96 -8.88 15.51
CA PRO A 82 -4.90 -9.88 15.41
C PRO A 82 -4.12 -9.81 14.09
N TYR A 83 -4.75 -9.32 13.01
CA TYR A 83 -4.10 -9.10 11.73
C TYR A 83 -4.40 -7.69 11.22
N ILE A 84 -3.34 -7.00 10.81
CA ILE A 84 -3.41 -5.68 10.18
C ILE A 84 -2.60 -5.72 8.90
N ILE A 85 -3.24 -5.39 7.78
CA ILE A 85 -2.61 -5.32 6.47
C ILE A 85 -2.66 -3.87 6.02
N VAL A 86 -1.48 -3.26 5.84
CA VAL A 86 -1.36 -1.86 5.47
C VAL A 86 -0.72 -1.74 4.09
N GLU A 87 -1.41 -1.05 3.19
CA GLU A 87 -0.82 -0.60 1.94
C GLU A 87 0.12 0.58 2.23
N ALA A 88 1.42 0.38 2.04
CA ALA A 88 2.45 1.31 2.50
C ALA A 88 2.98 2.25 1.40
N ASP A 89 2.52 2.11 0.15
CA ASP A 89 3.27 2.60 -1.00
C ASP A 89 2.46 2.83 -2.30
N GLY A 90 2.09 4.09 -2.54
CA GLY A 90 1.32 4.47 -3.74
C GLY A 90 2.17 4.58 -5.02
N SER A 91 1.70 4.02 -6.14
CA SER A 91 2.37 4.15 -7.46
C SER A 91 1.63 5.04 -8.48
N LYS A 92 0.52 5.67 -8.09
CA LYS A 92 -0.46 6.29 -9.01
C LYS A 92 -0.90 5.34 -10.15
N LYS A 93 -1.06 4.05 -9.86
CA LYS A 93 -1.42 2.97 -10.81
C LYS A 93 -0.37 2.69 -11.90
N LYS A 94 0.83 3.26 -11.80
CA LYS A 94 1.92 2.93 -12.73
C LYS A 94 2.59 1.61 -12.31
N SER A 95 3.12 0.89 -13.30
CA SER A 95 3.63 -0.48 -13.10
C SER A 95 5.01 -0.52 -12.44
N ILE A 96 5.74 0.60 -12.46
CA ILE A 96 7.08 0.73 -11.88
C ILE A 96 7.31 2.17 -11.43
N LYS A 97 8.20 2.36 -10.45
CA LYS A 97 8.47 3.68 -9.88
C LYS A 97 9.86 3.83 -9.30
N GLY A 98 10.27 5.07 -9.10
CA GLY A 98 11.28 5.45 -8.12
C GLY A 98 10.64 5.89 -6.80
N TRP A 99 11.27 5.53 -5.69
CA TRP A 99 10.89 5.99 -4.35
C TRP A 99 11.54 7.34 -4.05
N ASN A 100 10.84 8.17 -3.29
CA ASN A 100 11.43 9.38 -2.74
C ASN A 100 11.94 9.08 -1.32
N GLU A 101 12.55 10.07 -0.67
CA GLU A 101 13.13 9.92 0.68
C GLU A 101 12.09 9.60 1.78
N THR A 102 10.80 9.68 1.47
CA THR A 102 9.70 9.46 2.42
C THR A 102 8.95 8.16 2.19
N GLU A 103 9.27 7.39 1.15
CA GLU A 103 8.59 6.16 0.78
C GLU A 103 9.55 4.96 0.73
N PRO A 104 9.06 3.73 0.98
CA PRO A 104 7.70 3.40 1.44
C PRO A 104 7.49 3.78 2.91
N VAL A 105 6.27 4.13 3.29
CA VAL A 105 5.96 4.47 4.69
C VAL A 105 5.62 3.18 5.44
N ILE A 106 6.65 2.44 5.86
CA ILE A 106 6.53 1.22 6.66
C ILE A 106 6.42 1.59 8.15
N CYS A 107 5.51 0.92 8.87
CA CYS A 107 5.35 1.12 10.31
C CYS A 107 6.42 0.33 11.07
N ASP A 108 6.97 0.92 12.13
CA ASP A 108 8.07 0.34 12.91
C ASP A 108 7.70 -0.99 13.59
N LYS A 109 6.40 -1.26 13.76
CA LYS A 109 5.85 -2.52 14.32
C LYS A 109 5.42 -3.53 13.24
N THR A 110 5.92 -3.40 12.02
CA THR A 110 5.61 -4.33 10.93
C THR A 110 6.35 -5.66 11.15
N ASP A 111 5.61 -6.75 11.29
CA ASP A 111 6.21 -8.10 11.40
C ASP A 111 6.71 -8.62 10.03
N ILE A 112 5.98 -8.31 8.96
CA ILE A 112 6.25 -8.81 7.60
C ILE A 112 6.03 -7.70 6.58
N THR A 113 7.03 -7.45 5.73
CA THR A 113 6.92 -6.57 4.56
C THR A 113 6.89 -7.39 3.28
N ILE A 114 5.91 -7.13 2.41
CA ILE A 114 5.77 -7.81 1.11
C ILE A 114 5.96 -6.76 0.00
N GLY A 115 7.09 -6.81 -0.69
CA GLY A 115 7.32 -6.02 -1.90
C GLY A 115 6.64 -6.65 -3.11
N ILE A 116 5.87 -5.84 -3.85
CA ILE A 116 5.18 -6.27 -5.07
C ILE A 116 5.63 -5.40 -6.23
N MET A 117 6.09 -6.02 -7.31
CA MET A 117 6.39 -5.32 -8.56
C MET A 117 5.76 -6.05 -9.74
N SER A 118 5.20 -5.27 -10.67
CA SER A 118 4.63 -5.79 -11.91
C SER A 118 5.71 -5.98 -12.97
N PHE A 119 5.69 -7.12 -13.68
CA PHE A 119 6.57 -7.35 -14.83
C PHE A 119 6.11 -6.61 -16.10
N LYS A 120 4.92 -6.00 -16.09
CA LYS A 120 4.34 -5.33 -17.27
C LYS A 120 5.17 -4.17 -17.81
N SER A 121 6.03 -3.57 -16.99
CA SER A 121 6.89 -2.46 -17.40
C SER A 121 8.09 -2.92 -18.23
N LEU A 122 8.40 -4.21 -18.32
CA LEU A 122 9.49 -4.69 -19.15
C LEU A 122 9.23 -4.36 -20.63
N GLY A 123 10.21 -3.73 -21.28
CA GLY A 123 10.11 -3.29 -22.67
C GLY A 123 9.39 -1.94 -22.86
N MET A 124 8.86 -1.33 -21.79
CA MET A 124 8.31 0.03 -21.88
C MET A 124 9.42 1.08 -21.95
N ILE A 125 9.08 2.25 -22.49
CA ILE A 125 9.96 3.43 -22.52
C ILE A 125 9.89 4.14 -21.16
N ILE A 126 11.04 4.52 -20.61
CA ILE A 126 11.14 5.37 -19.42
C ILE A 126 10.64 6.76 -19.78
N ASN A 127 9.45 7.12 -19.28
CA ASN A 127 8.85 8.44 -19.41
C ASN A 127 7.81 8.68 -18.30
N ASP A 128 7.28 9.91 -18.23
CA ASP A 128 6.26 10.31 -17.26
C ASP A 128 4.89 9.67 -17.48
N GLU A 129 4.70 8.86 -18.52
CA GLU A 129 3.48 8.08 -18.72
C GLU A 129 3.61 6.71 -18.04
N ASN A 130 4.74 6.03 -18.26
CA ASN A 130 4.96 4.63 -17.86
C ASN A 130 5.57 4.49 -16.46
N VAL A 131 6.40 5.44 -16.04
CA VAL A 131 7.17 5.38 -14.79
C VAL A 131 6.66 6.44 -13.82
N HIS A 132 6.42 6.05 -12.57
CA HIS A 132 6.11 7.02 -11.51
C HIS A 132 7.43 7.58 -10.98
N ARG A 133 7.55 8.92 -10.96
CA ARG A 133 8.77 9.63 -10.51
C ARG A 133 10.01 9.23 -11.32
N VAL A 134 10.05 9.67 -12.58
CA VAL A 134 11.11 9.33 -13.53
C VAL A 134 12.50 9.73 -13.03
N THR A 135 12.61 10.90 -12.39
CA THR A 135 13.89 11.39 -11.86
C THR A 135 14.46 10.46 -10.79
N GLU A 136 13.63 10.05 -9.84
CA GLU A 136 13.97 9.12 -8.76
C GLU A 136 14.26 7.73 -9.32
N PHE A 137 13.46 7.27 -10.28
CA PHE A 137 13.69 6.00 -10.97
C PHE A 137 15.05 5.98 -11.66
N ASN A 138 15.36 7.03 -12.42
CA ASN A 138 16.65 7.15 -13.12
C ASN A 138 17.85 7.15 -12.16
N LYS A 139 17.72 7.81 -11.00
CA LYS A 139 18.75 7.77 -9.95
C LYS A 139 18.92 6.36 -9.38
N LEU A 140 17.82 5.67 -9.09
CA LEU A 140 17.83 4.31 -8.54
C LEU A 140 18.42 3.28 -9.51
N THR A 141 18.09 3.40 -10.80
CA THR A 141 18.42 2.38 -11.79
C THR A 141 19.59 2.73 -12.70
N ASP A 142 20.18 3.92 -12.53
CA ASP A 142 21.23 4.48 -13.39
C ASP A 142 20.79 4.47 -14.87
N SER A 143 19.62 5.05 -15.12
CA SER A 143 18.96 5.11 -16.44
C SER A 143 18.64 6.54 -16.86
N TYR A 144 18.12 6.71 -18.07
CA TYR A 144 17.74 8.02 -18.61
C TYR A 144 16.38 8.02 -19.32
N LEU A 145 15.81 9.22 -19.48
CA LEU A 145 14.54 9.42 -20.18
C LEU A 145 14.62 8.89 -21.63
N GLY A 146 13.65 8.07 -22.03
CA GLY A 146 13.62 7.45 -23.36
C GLY A 146 14.29 6.07 -23.45
N GLU A 147 15.04 5.64 -22.43
CA GLU A 147 15.62 4.30 -22.39
C GLU A 147 14.52 3.22 -22.23
N ILE A 148 14.78 2.01 -22.73
CA ILE A 148 13.88 0.87 -22.60
C ILE A 148 14.13 0.14 -21.28
N ILE A 149 13.07 -0.09 -20.51
CA ILE A 149 13.13 -0.82 -19.26
C ILE A 149 13.47 -2.29 -19.54
N GLY A 150 14.74 -2.65 -19.33
CA GLY A 150 15.24 -4.03 -19.29
C GLY A 150 15.38 -4.61 -17.88
N ILE A 151 15.79 -5.88 -17.80
CA ILE A 151 15.98 -6.65 -16.56
C ILE A 151 16.95 -5.98 -15.57
N LYS A 152 18.00 -5.29 -16.06
CA LYS A 152 18.94 -4.56 -15.20
C LYS A 152 18.23 -3.55 -14.28
N HIS A 153 17.18 -2.88 -14.77
CA HIS A 153 16.42 -1.91 -13.99
C HIS A 153 15.58 -2.59 -12.92
N PHE A 154 14.99 -3.75 -13.22
CA PHE A 154 14.26 -4.56 -12.25
C PHE A 154 15.15 -5.02 -11.10
N ILE A 155 16.37 -5.49 -11.42
CA ILE A 155 17.36 -5.89 -10.40
C ILE A 155 17.70 -4.70 -9.50
N ARG A 156 17.93 -3.51 -10.07
CA ARG A 156 18.17 -2.29 -9.30
C ARG A 156 16.97 -1.87 -8.46
N VAL A 157 15.75 -2.01 -8.97
CA VAL A 157 14.54 -1.74 -8.19
C VAL A 157 14.40 -2.70 -7.02
N ILE A 158 14.68 -4.00 -7.19
CA ILE A 158 14.48 -4.98 -6.12
C ILE A 158 15.59 -4.93 -5.06
N PHE A 159 16.84 -4.83 -5.50
CA PHE A 159 18.02 -5.03 -4.65
C PHE A 159 18.89 -3.77 -4.49
N GLY A 160 18.55 -2.67 -5.15
CA GLY A 160 19.26 -1.42 -5.03
C GLY A 160 18.98 -0.72 -3.70
N GLU A 161 19.94 0.06 -3.25
CA GLU A 161 19.76 0.97 -2.12
C GLU A 161 18.65 1.97 -2.45
N ASN A 162 17.65 2.09 -1.56
CA ASN A 162 16.41 2.86 -1.79
C ASN A 162 15.47 2.26 -2.86
N GLY A 163 15.57 0.95 -3.10
CA GLY A 163 14.65 0.21 -3.94
C GLY A 163 13.38 -0.22 -3.22
N LEU A 164 12.87 -1.39 -3.59
CA LEU A 164 11.66 -1.99 -3.04
C LEU A 164 11.82 -2.45 -1.58
N PHE A 165 13.05 -2.69 -1.14
CA PHE A 165 13.44 -3.14 0.19
C PHE A 165 14.64 -2.35 0.71
#